data_AF-A0A4R7GKB1-F1
#
_entry.id   AF-A0A4R7GKB1-F1
#
_cell.length_a   1.000
_cell.length_b   1.000
_cell.length_c   1.000
_cell.angle_alpha   90.00
_cell.angle_beta   90.00
_cell.angle_gamma   90.00
#
_symmetry.space_group_name_H-M   'P 1'
#
loop_
_entity.id
_entity.type
_entity.pdbx_description
1 polymer ?
#
loop_
_entity_poly.entity_id
_entity_poly.type
_entity_poly.pdbx_seq_one_letter_code
_entity_poly.pdbx_strand_id
1 'polypeptide(L)'
;MKKLGITSLSLALALGLSTLPVMLQAAPNASSTVATTTAAPATTASKVAGPQVKKEQPVATDEGTVSVNTATAEEFAQVMNGVGMKKAQAIVSYREELGQFTDIEQLREVPGIGAALFERNKDRLKL
;
A
#
# COMPACT_ATOMS: atom_id res chain seq x y z
N MET A 1 -7.91 -2.82 50.30
CA MET A 1 -9.06 -3.67 49.94
C MET A 1 -8.82 -4.24 48.54
N LYS A 2 -8.64 -5.57 48.46
CA LYS A 2 -8.90 -6.49 47.33
C LYS A 2 -8.28 -6.16 45.95
N LYS A 3 -7.06 -6.66 45.73
CA LYS A 3 -6.58 -7.13 44.41
C LYS A 3 -7.14 -8.55 44.20
N LEU A 4 -7.89 -8.82 43.13
CA LEU A 4 -8.08 -10.18 42.57
C LEU A 4 -8.87 -10.13 41.25
N GLY A 5 -8.46 -10.93 40.25
CA GLY A 5 -9.31 -11.23 39.10
C GLY A 5 -8.60 -11.41 37.75
N ILE A 6 -7.56 -12.25 37.68
CA ILE A 6 -7.04 -12.79 36.42
C ILE A 6 -7.80 -14.10 36.19
N THR A 7 -8.68 -14.19 35.18
CA THR A 7 -8.96 -15.49 34.54
C THR A 7 -9.49 -15.32 33.11
N SER A 8 -8.72 -15.90 32.21
CA SER A 8 -9.04 -16.21 30.81
C SER A 8 -10.36 -16.95 30.66
N LEU A 9 -11.17 -16.58 29.66
CA LEU A 9 -12.22 -17.46 29.13
C LEU A 9 -12.30 -17.29 27.62
N SER A 10 -11.36 -17.94 26.93
CA SER A 10 -11.45 -18.24 25.51
C SER A 10 -12.64 -19.16 25.27
N LEU A 11 -13.67 -18.67 24.58
CA LEU A 11 -14.76 -19.49 24.06
C LEU A 11 -14.54 -19.73 22.56
N ALA A 12 -13.79 -20.78 22.25
CA ALA A 12 -13.69 -21.33 20.92
C ALA A 12 -14.94 -22.16 20.64
N LEU A 13 -15.74 -21.74 19.66
CA LEU A 13 -16.83 -22.55 19.11
C LEU A 13 -16.58 -22.77 17.62
N ALA A 14 -15.92 -23.90 17.33
CA ALA A 14 -15.81 -24.47 16.01
C ALA A 14 -16.96 -25.44 15.79
N LEU A 15 -17.77 -25.23 14.74
CA LEU A 15 -18.53 -26.29 14.09
C LEU A 15 -18.49 -26.04 12.59
N GLY A 16 -17.70 -26.87 11.91
CA GLY A 16 -17.55 -26.91 10.46
C GLY A 16 -18.79 -27.44 9.77
N LEU A 17 -19.13 -26.82 8.64
CA LEU A 17 -20.26 -27.22 7.81
C LEU A 17 -19.76 -27.71 6.45
N SER A 18 -20.18 -28.94 6.15
CA SER A 18 -20.47 -29.50 4.83
C SER A 18 -19.35 -29.57 3.79
N THR A 19 -18.76 -30.76 3.73
CA THR A 19 -18.27 -31.40 2.52
C THR A 19 -19.40 -31.71 1.54
N LEU A 20 -19.22 -31.40 0.26
CA LEU A 20 -19.93 -32.02 -0.86
C LEU A 20 -18.91 -32.54 -1.90
N PRO A 21 -19.05 -33.78 -2.41
CA PRO A 21 -18.21 -34.33 -3.47
C PRO A 21 -18.91 -34.20 -4.83
N VAL A 22 -18.20 -33.87 -5.92
CA VAL A 22 -18.67 -34.25 -7.27
C VAL A 22 -17.54 -34.36 -8.31
N MET A 23 -17.42 -35.59 -8.82
CA MET A 23 -17.06 -36.05 -10.18
C MET A 23 -15.81 -35.55 -10.91
N LEU A 24 -14.78 -36.42 -10.89
CA LEU A 24 -14.14 -37.07 -12.05
C LEU A 24 -14.67 -36.70 -13.44
N GLN A 25 -13.79 -36.16 -14.31
CA GLN A 25 -13.70 -36.67 -15.69
C GLN A 25 -12.28 -36.51 -16.24
N ALA A 26 -11.66 -37.66 -16.48
CA ALA A 26 -10.49 -37.83 -17.33
C ALA A 26 -10.93 -37.90 -18.80
N ALA A 27 -10.18 -37.26 -19.70
CA ALA A 27 -10.10 -37.66 -21.10
C ALA A 27 -8.66 -37.44 -21.60
N PRO A 28 -8.06 -38.45 -22.26
CA PRO A 28 -6.71 -38.42 -22.79
C PRO A 28 -6.71 -37.92 -24.23
N ASN A 29 -5.87 -36.94 -24.57
CA ASN A 29 -5.48 -36.67 -25.94
C ASN A 29 -4.03 -37.10 -26.17
N ALA A 30 -3.94 -38.09 -27.03
CA ALA A 30 -2.77 -38.83 -27.42
C ALA A 30 -1.71 -37.96 -28.13
N SER A 31 -0.48 -38.45 -28.01
CA SER A 31 0.71 -38.03 -28.76
C SER A 31 0.45 -37.77 -30.24
N SER A 32 0.99 -36.67 -30.76
CA SER A 32 1.58 -36.65 -32.08
C SER A 32 2.89 -35.88 -32.07
N THR A 33 3.91 -36.65 -32.45
CA THR A 33 5.33 -36.39 -32.58
C THR A 33 5.62 -35.48 -33.77
N VAL A 34 6.58 -34.55 -33.57
CA VAL A 34 7.53 -33.96 -34.55
C VAL A 34 6.98 -33.07 -35.67
N ALA A 35 7.42 -31.81 -35.67
CA ALA A 35 8.20 -31.24 -36.77
C ALA A 35 8.85 -29.90 -36.35
N THR A 36 10.18 -29.88 -36.36
CA THR A 36 11.05 -28.71 -36.43
C THR A 36 10.78 -27.93 -37.72
N THR A 37 11.11 -26.63 -37.71
CA THR A 37 11.70 -25.84 -38.84
C THR A 37 10.87 -24.61 -39.27
N THR A 38 11.45 -23.44 -38.95
CA THR A 38 11.67 -22.30 -39.87
C THR A 38 10.57 -21.25 -40.10
N ALA A 39 10.92 -20.07 -39.58
CA ALA A 39 10.92 -18.72 -40.19
C ALA A 39 9.62 -18.14 -40.77
N ALA A 40 9.19 -17.04 -40.16
CA ALA A 40 8.54 -15.90 -40.81
C ALA A 40 8.54 -14.68 -39.85
N PRO A 41 8.40 -13.44 -40.38
CA PRO A 41 9.27 -12.32 -40.02
C PRO A 41 8.56 -11.11 -39.38
N ALA A 42 9.40 -10.21 -38.86
CA ALA A 42 9.27 -8.75 -38.84
C ALA A 42 8.07 -8.06 -38.14
N THR A 43 8.48 -7.10 -37.28
CA THR A 43 7.80 -5.84 -36.94
C THR A 43 6.67 -5.97 -35.92
N THR A 44 6.87 -5.53 -34.67
CA THR A 44 6.69 -4.12 -34.31
C THR A 44 7.45 -3.80 -33.02
N ALA A 45 8.71 -3.38 -33.15
CA ALA A 45 9.43 -2.68 -32.10
C ALA A 45 9.47 -1.19 -32.46
N SER A 46 8.42 -0.47 -32.08
CA SER A 46 8.43 0.99 -31.95
C SER A 46 7.16 1.45 -31.26
N LYS A 47 7.26 1.74 -29.97
CA LYS A 47 6.72 3.00 -29.45
C LYS A 47 7.41 3.37 -28.13
N VAL A 48 8.42 4.23 -28.26
CA VAL A 48 8.65 5.44 -27.43
C VAL A 48 8.74 5.12 -25.93
N ALA A 49 9.92 4.96 -25.34
CA ALA A 49 10.84 6.07 -25.05
C ALA A 49 10.09 7.35 -24.68
N GLY A 50 9.18 7.26 -23.71
CA GLY A 50 8.81 8.42 -22.91
C GLY A 50 10.01 8.72 -22.01
N PRO A 51 10.57 9.95 -22.05
CA PRO A 51 11.42 10.40 -20.97
C PRO A 51 10.62 10.17 -19.69
N GLN A 52 11.14 9.32 -18.82
CA GLN A 52 10.74 9.32 -17.44
C GLN A 52 11.06 10.73 -16.97
N VAL A 53 10.07 11.62 -17.03
CA VAL A 53 10.11 12.90 -16.35
C VAL A 53 10.02 12.52 -14.89
N LYS A 54 11.17 12.08 -14.36
CA LYS A 54 11.56 12.30 -12.98
C LYS A 54 11.26 13.77 -12.80
N LYS A 55 10.10 14.04 -12.23
CA LYS A 55 9.72 15.37 -11.80
C LYS A 55 10.71 15.64 -10.67
N GLU A 56 11.90 16.12 -11.04
CA GLU A 56 12.79 16.91 -10.21
C GLU A 56 11.95 18.12 -9.81
N GLN A 57 11.07 17.88 -8.83
CA GLN A 57 10.36 18.94 -8.17
C GLN A 57 11.43 19.64 -7.33
N PRO A 58 11.53 20.97 -7.42
CA PRO A 58 12.59 21.70 -6.76
C PRO A 58 12.53 21.34 -5.28
N VAL A 59 13.68 20.92 -4.75
CA VAL A 59 13.94 20.83 -3.33
C VAL A 59 13.65 22.21 -2.72
N ALA A 60 12.40 22.42 -2.34
CA ALA A 60 12.02 23.46 -1.42
C ALA A 60 12.52 22.99 -0.07
N THR A 61 13.80 23.24 0.15
CA THR A 61 14.53 23.21 1.41
C THR A 61 13.87 24.20 2.37
N ASP A 62 12.68 23.84 2.86
CA ASP A 62 12.18 24.27 4.15
C ASP A 62 12.59 23.15 5.10
N GLU A 63 13.78 23.27 5.72
CA GLU A 63 14.52 22.22 6.42
C GLU A 63 13.87 21.77 7.74
N GLY A 64 12.57 21.50 7.70
CA GLY A 64 11.80 21.18 8.87
C GLY A 64 10.37 20.76 8.57
N THR A 65 9.72 21.36 7.55
CA THR A 65 8.28 21.19 7.34
C THR A 65 7.89 20.49 6.03
N VAL A 66 6.79 19.75 6.05
CA VAL A 66 6.23 19.01 4.92
C VAL A 66 4.76 19.38 4.72
N SER A 67 4.35 19.70 3.48
CA SER A 67 2.96 20.04 3.15
C SER A 67 2.11 18.78 2.97
N VAL A 68 1.01 18.65 3.71
CA VAL A 68 0.18 17.43 3.70
C VAL A 68 -0.49 17.18 2.34
N ASN A 69 -0.81 18.24 1.60
CA ASN A 69 -1.49 18.15 0.32
C ASN A 69 -0.56 17.90 -0.88
N THR A 70 0.70 18.37 -0.81
CA THR A 70 1.62 18.33 -1.95
C THR A 70 2.76 17.34 -1.78
N ALA A 71 3.09 16.94 -0.55
CA ALA A 71 4.26 16.11 -0.31
C ALA A 71 4.08 14.68 -0.85
N THR A 72 5.20 14.09 -1.24
CA THR A 72 5.28 12.69 -1.61
C THR A 72 5.39 11.78 -0.39
N ALA A 73 5.16 10.48 -0.59
CA ALA A 73 5.36 9.49 0.47
C ALA A 73 6.83 9.47 0.96
N GLU A 74 7.80 9.75 0.08
CA GLU A 74 9.22 9.81 0.45
C GLU A 74 9.52 11.02 1.34
N GLU A 75 8.92 12.18 1.06
CA GLU A 75 9.07 13.38 1.91
C GLU A 75 8.48 13.16 3.30
N PHE A 76 7.29 12.56 3.42
CA PHE A 76 6.73 12.22 4.74
C PHE A 76 7.63 11.24 5.50
N ALA A 77 8.18 10.22 4.84
CA ALA A 77 9.05 9.25 5.49
C ALA A 77 10.41 9.84 5.92
N GLN A 78 10.88 10.88 5.25
CA GLN A 78 12.14 11.57 5.60
C GLN A 78 11.94 12.62 6.68
N VAL A 79 10.85 13.39 6.61
CA VAL A 79 10.59 14.50 7.54
C VAL A 79 9.92 14.01 8.83
N MET A 80 9.00 13.05 8.77
CA MET A 80 8.27 12.62 9.97
C MET A 80 9.01 11.53 10.75
N ASN A 81 9.16 11.72 12.05
CA ASN A 81 9.73 10.74 12.97
C ASN A 81 8.73 9.60 13.24
N GLY A 82 9.14 8.34 13.01
CA GLY A 82 8.32 7.15 13.23
C GLY A 82 7.31 6.84 12.12
N VAL A 83 7.37 7.57 11.00
CA VAL A 83 6.61 7.32 9.78
C VAL A 83 7.55 6.75 8.73
N GLY A 84 7.32 5.49 8.35
CA GLY A 84 8.04 4.86 7.23
C GLY A 84 7.20 4.86 5.96
N MET A 85 7.77 4.32 4.88
CA MET A 85 7.15 4.30 3.54
C MET A 85 5.72 3.77 3.51
N LYS A 86 5.38 2.73 4.29
CA LYS A 86 4.01 2.20 4.36
C LYS A 86 2.99 3.20 4.92
N LYS A 87 3.35 3.90 6.00
CA LYS A 87 2.48 4.90 6.63
C LYS A 87 2.39 6.17 5.78
N ALA A 88 3.51 6.56 5.18
CA ALA A 88 3.54 7.68 4.27
C ALA A 88 2.67 7.43 3.02
N GLN A 89 2.70 6.23 2.45
CA GLN A 89 1.78 5.83 1.38
C GLN A 89 0.32 5.90 1.83
N ALA A 90 0.00 5.50 3.06
CA ALA A 90 -1.36 5.63 3.58
C ALA A 90 -1.86 7.09 3.59
N ILE A 91 -0.98 8.06 3.86
CA ILE A 91 -1.34 9.50 3.80
C ILE A 91 -1.68 9.91 2.36
N VAL A 92 -0.89 9.44 1.40
CA VAL A 92 -1.13 9.71 -0.03
C VAL A 92 -2.42 9.04 -0.50
N SER A 93 -2.63 7.76 -0.17
CA SER A 93 -3.85 7.05 -0.52
C SER A 93 -5.09 7.68 0.11
N TYR A 94 -4.99 8.12 1.37
CA TYR A 94 -6.09 8.81 2.05
C TYR A 94 -6.52 10.06 1.28
N ARG A 95 -5.59 10.88 0.79
CA ARG A 95 -5.95 12.07 -0.01
C ARG A 95 -6.44 11.75 -1.42
N GLU A 96 -6.04 10.61 -1.99
CA GLU A 96 -6.55 10.16 -3.29
C GLU A 96 -7.98 9.63 -3.18
N GLU A 97 -8.33 8.99 -2.05
CA GLU A 97 -9.66 8.42 -1.81
C GLU A 97 -10.66 9.44 -1.25
N LEU A 98 -10.23 10.29 -0.32
CA LEU A 98 -11.11 11.23 0.40
C LEU A 98 -10.96 12.68 -0.08
N GLY A 99 -9.89 12.98 -0.82
CA GLY A 99 -9.56 14.32 -1.28
C GLY A 99 -8.51 15.03 -0.43
N GLN A 100 -8.25 16.30 -0.75
CA GLN A 100 -7.25 17.12 -0.07
C GLN A 100 -7.59 17.30 1.43
N PHE A 101 -6.54 17.37 2.26
CA PHE A 101 -6.66 17.68 3.68
C PHE A 101 -7.03 19.15 3.86
N THR A 102 -8.12 19.39 4.59
CA THR A 102 -8.58 20.73 5.01
C THR A 102 -7.86 21.18 6.27
N ASP A 103 -7.53 20.23 7.15
CA ASP A 103 -6.86 20.47 8.42
C ASP A 103 -5.72 19.47 8.63
N ILE A 104 -4.67 19.91 9.33
CA ILE A 104 -3.51 19.08 9.66
C ILE A 104 -3.93 17.92 10.59
N GLU A 105 -4.95 18.12 11.43
CA GLU A 105 -5.47 17.10 12.35
C GLU A 105 -6.06 15.86 11.65
N GLN A 106 -6.53 16.00 10.40
CA GLN A 106 -7.07 14.88 9.62
C GLN A 106 -6.03 13.80 9.33
N LEU A 107 -4.73 14.09 9.47
CA LEU A 107 -3.70 13.04 9.42
C LEU A 107 -3.91 11.97 10.49
N ARG A 108 -4.60 12.26 11.60
CA ARG A 108 -4.91 11.28 12.65
C ARG A 108 -5.93 10.24 12.23
N GLU A 109 -6.69 10.52 11.16
CA GLU A 109 -7.66 9.58 10.57
C GLU A 109 -6.98 8.61 9.59
N VAL A 110 -5.74 8.89 9.18
CA VAL A 110 -4.98 8.04 8.27
C VAL A 110 -4.56 6.75 8.98
N PRO A 111 -4.82 5.58 8.37
CA PRO A 111 -4.46 4.30 8.98
C PRO A 111 -2.94 4.20 9.24
N GLY A 112 -2.58 4.01 10.51
CA GLY A 112 -1.19 3.91 10.96
C GLY A 112 -0.55 5.23 11.41
N ILE A 113 -1.23 6.37 11.27
CA ILE A 113 -0.86 7.66 11.86
C ILE A 113 -1.75 7.91 13.08
N GLY A 114 -1.35 7.39 14.23
CA GLY A 114 -2.05 7.64 15.49
C GLY A 114 -1.71 9.00 16.10
N ALA A 115 -2.48 9.43 17.10
CA ALA A 115 -2.26 10.67 17.85
C ALA A 115 -0.81 10.82 18.36
N ALA A 116 -0.19 9.75 18.86
CA ALA A 116 1.19 9.80 19.35
C ALA A 116 2.21 10.12 18.26
N LEU A 117 1.97 9.68 17.03
CA LEU A 117 2.86 9.95 15.90
C LEU A 117 2.59 11.36 15.38
N PHE A 118 1.32 11.76 15.32
CA PHE A 118 0.92 13.11 14.95
C PHE A 118 1.54 14.17 15.89
N GLU A 119 1.41 14.03 17.21
CA GLU A 119 1.91 15.01 18.18
C GLU A 119 3.42 15.24 18.11
N ARG A 120 4.18 14.20 17.70
CA ARG A 120 5.65 14.29 17.53
C ARG A 120 6.06 15.00 16.24
N ASN A 121 5.13 15.12 15.30
CA ASN A 121 5.39 15.60 13.95
C ASN A 121 4.61 16.86 13.59
N LYS A 122 3.64 17.28 14.39
CA LYS A 122 2.78 18.46 14.13
C LYS A 122 3.57 19.73 13.82
N ASP A 123 4.70 19.95 14.49
CA ASP A 123 5.56 21.13 14.28
C ASP A 123 6.30 21.09 12.93
N ARG A 124 6.27 19.94 12.26
CA ARG A 124 6.88 19.66 10.95
C ARG A 124 5.83 19.55 9.86
N LEU A 125 4.55 19.76 10.15
CA LEU A 125 3.46 19.64 9.19
C LEU A 125 2.90 21.01 8.86
N LYS A 126 2.61 21.22 7.58
CA LYS A 126 1.86 22.38 7.09
C LYS A 126 0.82 21.95 6.06
N LEU A 127 -0.15 22.81 5.77
CA LEU A 127 -1.18 22.51 4.77
C LEU A 127 -0.63 22.42 3.34
#